data_AF-A0A9E3L8X7-F1
#
_entry.id   AF-A0A9E3L8X7-F1
#
_cell.length_a   1.000
_cell.length_b   1.000
_cell.length_c   1.000
_cell.angle_alpha   90.00
_cell.angle_beta   90.00
_cell.angle_gamma   90.00
#
_symmetry.space_group_name_H-M   'P 1'
#
loop_
_entity.id
_entity.type
_entity.pdbx_description
1 polymer ?
#
loop_
_entity_poly.entity_id
_entity_poly.type
_entity_poly.pdbx_seq_one_letter_code
_entity_poly.pdbx_strand_id
1 'polypeptide(L)'
;MELHQIPGRSHRPRGRALRADRPAGRTEETNRGPAVNDEKNETAHDPLPDRLSVDPSSPYYNADVLAHDIGIRFKGMEKTNVEEYCVSEGWVRVTAGNAKDRHGNPLTIKVFGPVEPYYREKKQM
;
A
#
# COMPACT_ATOMS: atom_id res chain seq x y z
N MET A 1 11.31 68.49 38.03
CA MET A 1 11.44 68.48 36.55
C MET A 1 10.29 67.64 36.03
N GLU A 2 9.07 68.13 36.13
CA GLU A 2 8.37 68.98 35.15
C GLU A 2 7.64 68.16 34.08
N LEU A 3 6.34 68.01 34.36
CA LEU A 3 5.26 67.67 33.45
C LEU A 3 5.40 68.45 32.14
N HIS A 4 5.62 67.78 31.02
CA HIS A 4 5.46 68.39 29.71
C HIS A 4 4.14 67.96 29.06
N GLN A 5 3.32 68.98 28.85
CA GLN A 5 1.96 69.02 28.32
C GLN A 5 1.75 68.28 26.98
N ILE A 6 0.62 67.59 26.89
CA ILE A 6 -0.26 67.48 25.70
C ILE A 6 -1.17 68.72 25.72
N PRO A 7 -1.62 69.38 24.62
CA PRO A 7 -2.42 68.76 23.54
C PRO A 7 -2.35 69.44 22.14
N GLY A 8 -2.90 68.78 21.11
CA GLY A 8 -3.08 69.40 19.78
C GLY A 8 -3.89 68.52 18.81
N ARG A 9 -5.22 68.70 18.84
CA ARG A 9 -6.25 67.97 18.09
C ARG A 9 -6.42 68.55 16.68
N SER A 10 -6.59 67.71 15.65
CA SER A 10 -7.63 67.81 14.58
C SER A 10 -7.28 66.87 13.42
N HIS A 11 -8.03 65.81 13.10
CA HIS A 11 -9.40 65.66 12.55
C HIS A 11 -9.44 65.57 11.00
N ARG A 12 -9.74 64.33 10.55
CA ARG A 12 -10.39 63.89 9.28
C ARG A 12 -9.55 63.85 7.99
N PRO A 13 -9.99 63.08 6.95
CA PRO A 13 -11.25 62.33 6.83
C PRO A 13 -11.13 60.84 6.50
N ARG A 14 -12.25 60.13 6.72
CA ARG A 14 -12.55 58.79 6.19
C ARG A 14 -12.75 58.87 4.67
N GLY A 15 -11.89 58.19 3.91
CA GLY A 15 -12.09 57.89 2.50
C GLY A 15 -12.83 56.57 2.32
N ARG A 16 -13.98 56.64 1.66
CA ARG A 16 -14.89 55.55 1.28
C ARG A 16 -14.76 55.32 -0.23
N ALA A 17 -14.93 54.06 -0.65
CA ALA A 17 -15.11 53.58 -2.03
C ALA A 17 -13.79 53.47 -2.84
N LEU A 18 -13.60 52.51 -3.75
CA LEU A 18 -14.55 51.75 -4.56
C LEU A 18 -14.17 50.26 -4.65
N ARG A 19 -15.22 49.46 -4.86
CA ARG A 19 -15.16 48.09 -5.38
C ARG A 19 -14.51 48.12 -6.76
N ALA A 20 -13.44 47.35 -6.94
CA ALA A 20 -13.01 46.92 -8.26
C ALA A 20 -13.18 45.40 -8.30
N ASP A 21 -14.16 44.96 -9.09
CA ASP A 21 -14.25 43.61 -9.63
C ASP A 21 -12.88 43.22 -10.20
N ARG A 22 -12.24 42.21 -9.60
CA ARG A 22 -11.10 41.53 -10.21
C ARG A 22 -11.61 40.20 -10.78
N PRO A 23 -11.49 39.99 -12.10
CA PRO A 23 -12.07 38.83 -12.76
C PRO A 23 -11.45 37.52 -12.25
N ALA A 24 -12.31 36.51 -12.18
CA ALA A 24 -11.96 35.11 -11.99
C ALA A 24 -10.99 34.62 -13.08
N GLY A 25 -10.13 33.66 -12.70
CA GLY A 25 -9.42 32.82 -13.66
C GLY A 25 -7.90 33.03 -13.69
N ARG A 26 -7.20 32.35 -12.79
CA ARG A 26 -5.98 31.61 -13.16
C ARG A 26 -5.81 30.43 -12.22
N THR A 27 -6.28 29.30 -12.71
CA THR A 27 -5.86 27.97 -12.29
C THR A 27 -4.35 27.80 -12.49
N GLU A 28 -3.79 26.80 -11.81
CA GLU A 28 -2.42 26.27 -11.95
C GLU A 28 -1.31 27.05 -11.24
N GLU A 29 -0.87 26.51 -10.11
CA GLU A 29 0.40 25.78 -10.06
C GLU A 29 0.60 25.25 -8.63
N THR A 30 0.29 23.98 -8.40
CA THR A 30 0.93 23.24 -7.31
C THR A 30 1.53 21.99 -7.93
N ASN A 31 2.77 22.15 -8.40
CA ASN A 31 3.69 21.06 -8.65
C ASN A 31 3.99 20.33 -7.33
N ARG A 32 3.09 19.42 -6.94
CA ARG A 32 3.40 18.33 -6.00
C ARG A 32 2.91 17.05 -6.63
N GLY A 33 3.86 16.29 -7.20
CA GLY A 33 3.66 14.89 -7.55
C GLY A 33 3.32 14.04 -6.30
N PRO A 34 3.10 12.73 -6.48
CA PRO A 34 3.94 11.90 -7.33
C PRO A 34 3.22 11.35 -8.56
N ALA A 35 3.99 11.22 -9.65
CA ALA A 35 3.68 10.27 -10.71
C ALA A 35 3.48 8.90 -10.06
N VAL A 36 2.24 8.44 -10.03
CA VAL A 36 1.92 7.04 -9.79
C VAL A 36 2.32 6.28 -11.04
N ASN A 37 3.55 5.77 -11.04
CA ASN A 37 4.00 4.83 -12.06
C ASN A 37 3.34 3.47 -11.75
N ASP A 38 2.06 3.35 -12.05
CA ASP A 38 1.34 2.07 -12.14
C ASP A 38 1.65 1.47 -13.51
N GLU A 39 2.94 1.18 -13.76
CA GLU A 39 3.36 0.40 -14.92
C GLU A 39 3.05 -1.07 -14.62
N LYS A 40 1.79 -1.42 -14.87
CA LYS A 40 1.26 -2.78 -14.78
C LYS A 40 1.99 -3.67 -15.79
N ASN A 41 2.92 -4.46 -15.29
CA ASN A 41 3.67 -5.46 -16.05
C ASN A 41 2.70 -6.45 -16.75
N GLU A 42 2.65 -6.36 -18.07
CA GLU A 42 1.74 -7.02 -19.02
C GLU A 42 2.07 -8.52 -19.25
N THR A 43 2.25 -9.29 -18.19
CA THR A 43 2.13 -10.75 -18.31
C THR A 43 0.66 -11.10 -18.12
N ALA A 44 0.05 -11.80 -19.07
CA ALA A 44 -1.38 -12.09 -19.20
C ALA A 44 -2.01 -12.98 -18.09
N HIS A 45 -1.45 -12.93 -16.88
CA HIS A 45 -1.99 -13.46 -15.64
C HIS A 45 -2.16 -12.30 -14.66
N ASP A 46 -3.30 -12.24 -13.97
CA ASP A 46 -3.53 -11.24 -12.92
C ASP A 46 -2.31 -11.16 -11.98
N PRO A 47 -1.90 -9.97 -11.52
CA PRO A 47 -0.76 -9.85 -10.63
C PRO A 47 -1.01 -10.61 -9.32
N LEU A 48 -0.09 -11.50 -8.95
CA LEU A 48 -0.14 -12.18 -7.66
C LEU A 48 -0.15 -11.14 -6.54
N PRO A 49 -1.11 -11.22 -5.58
CA PRO A 49 -1.18 -10.24 -4.51
C PRO A 49 0.06 -10.31 -3.62
N ASP A 50 0.48 -9.15 -3.09
CA ASP A 50 1.59 -9.04 -2.14
C ASP A 50 1.45 -9.93 -0.91
N ARG A 51 0.20 -10.18 -0.48
CA ARG A 51 -0.14 -11.10 0.60
C ARG A 51 -1.26 -12.02 0.15
N LEU A 52 -1.05 -13.32 0.30
CA LEU A 52 -2.05 -14.35 0.02
C LEU A 52 -2.06 -15.35 1.17
N SER A 53 -3.27 -15.75 1.58
CA SER A 53 -3.50 -16.81 2.55
C SER A 53 -4.38 -17.89 1.94
N VAL A 54 -4.11 -19.16 2.26
CA VAL A 54 -4.94 -20.30 1.87
C VAL A 54 -6.11 -20.53 2.84
N ASP A 55 -6.05 -19.92 4.03
CA ASP A 55 -7.07 -20.07 5.07
C ASP A 55 -8.30 -19.22 4.74
N PRO A 56 -9.50 -19.82 4.53
CA PRO A 56 -10.72 -19.10 4.18
C PRO A 56 -11.21 -18.14 5.27
N SER A 57 -10.70 -18.26 6.50
CA SER A 57 -11.02 -17.37 7.61
C SER A 57 -10.13 -16.11 7.63
N SER A 58 -9.09 -16.07 6.81
CA SER A 58 -8.17 -14.93 6.73
C SER A 58 -8.70 -13.86 5.77
N PRO A 59 -8.55 -12.56 6.09
CA PRO A 59 -8.93 -11.46 5.18
C PRO A 59 -8.09 -11.41 3.89
N TYR A 60 -7.01 -12.19 3.81
CA TYR A 60 -6.14 -12.30 2.64
C TYR A 60 -6.38 -13.59 1.85
N TYR A 61 -7.50 -14.27 2.10
CA TYR A 61 -7.96 -15.39 1.30
C TYR A 61 -8.44 -14.92 -0.07
N ASN A 62 -7.90 -15.51 -1.13
CA ASN A 62 -8.32 -15.20 -2.49
C ASN A 62 -8.49 -16.50 -3.29
N ALA A 63 -9.74 -16.91 -3.49
CA ALA A 63 -10.08 -18.16 -4.15
C ALA A 63 -9.65 -18.18 -5.62
N ASP A 64 -9.75 -17.06 -6.34
CA ASP A 64 -9.33 -16.95 -7.75
C ASP A 64 -7.84 -17.24 -7.90
N VAL A 65 -7.03 -16.62 -7.04
CA VAL A 65 -5.58 -16.84 -7.00
C VAL A 65 -5.27 -18.29 -6.62
N LEU A 66 -5.95 -18.84 -5.60
CA LEU A 66 -5.78 -20.23 -5.17
C LEU A 66 -6.26 -21.28 -6.19
N ALA A 67 -7.13 -20.91 -7.12
CA ALA A 67 -7.54 -21.78 -8.22
C ALA A 67 -6.40 -22.01 -9.22
N HIS A 68 -5.44 -21.08 -9.27
CA HIS A 68 -4.20 -21.24 -10.02
C HIS A 68 -3.16 -22.05 -9.22
N ASP A 69 -2.35 -22.81 -9.93
CA ASP A 69 -1.23 -23.53 -9.32
C ASP A 69 -0.10 -22.49 -9.08
N ILE A 70 0.13 -22.12 -7.82
CA ILE A 70 1.08 -21.07 -7.44
C ILE A 70 2.23 -21.70 -6.66
N GLY A 71 3.45 -21.43 -7.11
CA GLY A 71 4.67 -21.77 -6.39
C GLY A 71 5.30 -20.54 -5.76
N ILE A 72 6.08 -20.75 -4.70
CA ILE A 72 6.86 -19.66 -4.10
C ILE A 72 8.31 -20.08 -4.04
N ARG A 73 9.19 -19.25 -4.59
CA ARG A 73 10.63 -19.42 -4.45
C ARG A 73 11.10 -18.65 -3.22
N PHE A 74 11.55 -19.38 -2.22
CA PHE A 74 12.05 -18.87 -0.96
C PHE A 74 13.54 -19.19 -0.82
N LYS A 75 14.40 -18.16 -0.80
CA LYS A 75 15.88 -18.31 -0.75
C LYS A 75 16.42 -19.27 -1.84
N GLY A 76 15.86 -19.22 -3.04
CA GLY A 76 16.24 -20.11 -4.15
C GLY A 76 15.68 -21.53 -4.06
N MET A 77 14.93 -21.88 -2.99
CA MET A 77 14.19 -23.13 -2.90
C MET A 77 12.72 -22.92 -3.26
N GLU A 78 12.22 -23.70 -4.20
CA GLU A 78 10.80 -23.80 -4.48
C GLU A 78 10.05 -24.43 -3.30
N LYS A 79 8.96 -23.79 -2.88
CA LYS A 79 8.04 -24.25 -1.85
C LYS A 79 6.63 -24.22 -2.42
N THR A 80 6.01 -25.40 -2.39
CA THR A 80 4.63 -25.61 -2.85
C THR A 80 3.64 -25.75 -1.69
N ASN A 81 4.15 -26.00 -0.48
CA ASN A 81 3.37 -26.21 0.75
C ASN A 81 3.25 -24.90 1.55
N VAL A 82 3.06 -23.77 0.86
CA VAL A 82 2.92 -22.47 1.52
C VAL A 82 1.45 -22.25 1.84
N GLU A 83 1.14 -21.96 3.10
CA GLU A 83 -0.20 -21.57 3.53
C GLU A 83 -0.42 -20.06 3.48
N GLU A 84 0.63 -19.28 3.75
CA GLU A 84 0.50 -17.84 3.70
C GLU A 84 1.83 -17.23 3.28
N TYR A 85 1.81 -16.19 2.47
CA TYR A 85 3.01 -15.42 2.17
C TYR A 85 2.74 -13.93 2.22
N CYS A 86 3.80 -13.17 2.51
CA CYS A 86 3.82 -11.73 2.36
C CYS A 86 5.13 -11.32 1.71
N VAL A 87 5.05 -10.78 0.50
CA VAL A 87 6.20 -10.29 -0.29
C VAL A 87 6.72 -9.00 0.30
N SER A 88 5.84 -8.05 0.66
CA SER A 88 6.24 -6.75 1.20
C SER A 88 6.98 -6.86 2.53
N GLU A 89 6.58 -7.80 3.38
CA GLU A 89 7.28 -8.09 4.65
C GLU A 89 8.36 -9.18 4.52
N GLY A 90 8.45 -9.86 3.37
CA GLY A 90 9.45 -10.89 3.09
C GLY A 90 9.35 -12.12 4.01
N TRP A 91 8.17 -12.71 4.15
CA TRP A 91 8.01 -13.96 4.90
C TRP A 91 7.00 -14.91 4.27
N VAL A 92 7.19 -16.20 4.54
CA VAL A 92 6.25 -17.27 4.16
C VAL A 92 5.94 -18.14 5.37
N ARG A 93 4.72 -18.64 5.43
CA ARG A 93 4.25 -19.65 6.39
C ARG A 93 4.09 -20.95 5.62
N VAL A 94 4.93 -21.92 5.94
CA VAL A 94 4.92 -23.24 5.30
C VAL A 94 4.46 -24.30 6.29
N THR A 95 3.77 -25.32 5.80
CA THR A 95 3.49 -26.49 6.62
C THR A 95 4.75 -27.35 6.73
N ALA A 96 5.07 -27.74 7.97
CA ALA A 96 6.24 -28.52 8.32
C ALA A 96 6.00 -30.01 8.02
N GLY A 97 5.97 -30.36 6.74
CA GLY A 97 5.71 -31.73 6.29
C GLY A 97 4.34 -32.23 6.75
N ASN A 98 4.27 -33.46 7.26
CA ASN A 98 3.04 -34.09 7.74
C ASN A 98 2.78 -33.87 9.24
N ALA A 99 3.56 -33.00 9.90
CA ALA A 99 3.38 -32.73 11.31
C ALA A 99 2.00 -32.05 11.54
N LYS A 100 1.21 -32.59 12.47
CA LYS A 100 -0.07 -32.04 12.90
C LYS A 100 -0.02 -31.73 14.39
N ASP A 101 -0.72 -30.69 14.82
CA ASP A 101 -0.89 -30.36 16.22
C ASP A 101 -1.82 -31.37 16.93
N ARG A 102 -2.06 -31.16 18.23
CA ARG A 102 -2.97 -31.99 19.04
C ARG A 102 -4.44 -31.97 18.57
N HIS A 103 -4.80 -30.98 17.76
CA HIS A 103 -6.13 -30.76 17.20
C HIS A 103 -6.23 -31.26 15.74
N GLY A 104 -5.15 -31.78 15.17
CA GLY A 104 -5.09 -32.26 13.79
C GLY A 104 -4.77 -31.17 12.76
N ASN A 105 -4.52 -29.92 13.16
CA ASN A 105 -4.15 -28.85 12.26
C ASN A 105 -2.69 -29.03 11.82
N PRO A 106 -2.37 -28.78 10.55
CA PRO A 106 -1.00 -28.89 10.09
C PRO A 106 -0.10 -27.89 10.82
N LEU A 107 1.08 -28.34 11.24
CA LEU A 107 2.02 -27.48 11.93
C LEU A 107 2.65 -26.52 10.93
N THR A 108 2.47 -25.23 11.17
CA THR A 108 3.02 -24.19 10.31
C THR A 108 4.27 -23.55 10.90
N ILE A 109 5.27 -23.32 10.07
CA ILE A 109 6.48 -22.57 10.43
C ILE A 109 6.51 -21.30 9.59
N LYS A 110 6.63 -20.15 10.27
CA LYS A 110 6.90 -18.87 9.63
C LYS A 110 8.40 -18.72 9.42
N VAL A 111 8.81 -18.49 8.17
CA VAL A 111 10.20 -18.30 7.76
C VAL A 111 10.34 -16.98 7.01
N PHE A 112 11.39 -16.23 7.35
CA PHE A 112 11.69 -14.90 6.80
C PHE A 112 12.80 -14.96 5.76
N GLY A 113 12.64 -14.23 4.67
CA GLY A 113 13.57 -14.20 3.55
C GLY A 113 12.95 -13.67 2.26
N PRO A 114 13.74 -13.60 1.17
CA PRO A 114 13.23 -13.20 -0.14
C PRO A 114 12.14 -14.17 -0.60
N VAL A 115 10.99 -13.62 -0.96
CA VAL A 115 9.79 -14.33 -1.39
C VAL A 115 9.49 -13.92 -2.82
N GLU A 116 9.57 -14.88 -3.73
CA GLU A 116 9.22 -14.67 -5.14
C GLU A 116 8.05 -15.59 -5.48
N PRO A 117 6.81 -15.10 -5.44
CA PRO A 117 5.65 -15.88 -5.87
C PRO A 117 5.63 -15.93 -7.40
N TYR A 118 5.32 -17.10 -7.96
CA TYR A 118 5.22 -17.29 -9.41
C TYR A 118 4.09 -18.27 -9.76
N TYR A 119 3.48 -18.06 -10.92
CA TYR A 119 2.54 -19.01 -11.48
C TYR A 119 3.29 -20.22 -12.01
N ARG A 120 2.87 -21.41 -11.60
CA ARG A 120 3.31 -22.64 -12.26
C ARG A 120 2.24 -23.07 -13.23
N GLU A 121 2.65 -23.19 -14.48
CA GLU A 121 1.83 -23.88 -15.46
C GLU A 121 1.77 -25.35 -15.04
N LYS A 122 0.58 -25.82 -14.67
CA LYS A 122 0.33 -27.25 -14.54
C LYS A 122 0.65 -27.88 -15.88
N LYS A 123 1.83 -28.48 -16.02
CA LYS A 123 2.19 -29.30 -17.17
C LYS A 123 1.31 -30.54 -17.10
N GLN A 124 0.12 -30.44 -17.68
CA GLN A 124 -0.82 -31.55 -17.84
C GLN A 124 -0.07 -32.68 -18.55
N MET A 125 -0.01 -33.85 -17.92
CA MET A 125 0.55 -35.08 -18.49
C MET A 125 -0.55 -36.12 -18.62
#